data_AF-A0A3N6HU92-F1
#
_entry.id   AF-A0A3N6HU92-F1
#
_cell.length_a   1.000
_cell.length_b   1.000
_cell.length_c   1.000
_cell.angle_alpha   90.00
_cell.angle_beta   90.00
_cell.angle_gamma   90.00
#
_symmetry.space_group_name_H-M   'P 1'
#
loop_
_entity.id
_entity.type
_entity.pdbx_description
1 polymer ?
#
loop_
_entity_poly.entity_id
_entity_poly.type
_entity_poly.pdbx_seq_one_letter_code
_entity_poly.pdbx_strand_id
1 'polypeptide(L)'
;MPARMRRRVGHTERSAVGEVRRELREFLRHRSGHEQTEAAELLVSELVTNALIHTRHGAVVTATATPARLRVEVQDFASEDLPAPYVPNADDGTHGRGLILVRSLADAWGVEAQVMGKVVWFELHGGRS
;
A
#
# COMPACT_ATOMS: atom_id res chain seq x y z
N MET A 1 7.66 12.32 -16.69
CA MET A 1 7.05 10.97 -16.58
C MET A 1 6.98 10.60 -15.11
N PRO A 2 5.88 9.99 -14.63
CA PRO A 2 5.81 9.50 -13.25
C PRO A 2 6.86 8.41 -13.03
N ALA A 3 7.58 8.47 -11.91
CA ALA A 3 8.46 7.39 -11.50
C ALA A 3 7.62 6.27 -10.87
N ARG A 4 7.99 5.01 -11.07
CA ARG A 4 7.25 3.87 -10.52
C ARG A 4 8.19 2.83 -9.91
N MET A 5 7.83 2.35 -8.73
CA MET A 5 8.38 1.18 -8.07
C MET A 5 7.29 0.11 -8.02
N ARG A 6 7.64 -1.16 -8.22
CA ARG A 6 6.72 -2.29 -8.08
C ARG A 6 7.44 -3.47 -7.42
N ARG A 7 6.88 -4.00 -6.33
CA ARG A 7 7.43 -5.12 -5.55
C ARG A 7 6.35 -6.16 -5.31
N ARG A 8 6.66 -7.43 -5.56
CA ARG A 8 5.81 -8.56 -5.15
C ARG A 8 6.28 -9.04 -3.77
N VAL A 9 5.33 -9.37 -2.91
CA VAL A 9 5.58 -9.93 -1.57
C VAL A 9 4.84 -11.25 -1.43
N GLY A 10 5.52 -12.29 -0.95
CA GLY A 10 4.91 -13.58 -0.67
C GLY A 10 4.28 -13.63 0.73
N HIS A 11 3.18 -14.38 0.91
CA HIS A 11 2.53 -14.51 2.23
C HIS A 11 3.42 -15.14 3.31
N THR A 12 4.45 -15.91 2.93
CA THR A 12 5.42 -16.52 3.85
C THR A 12 6.69 -15.69 4.05
N GLU A 13 6.83 -14.57 3.35
CA GLU A 13 8.04 -13.74 3.34
C GLU A 13 8.10 -12.86 4.59
N ARG A 14 8.75 -13.37 5.63
CA ARG A 14 8.85 -12.71 6.94
C ARG A 14 9.53 -11.32 6.90
N SER A 15 10.38 -11.08 5.89
CA SER A 15 11.09 -9.80 5.69
C SER A 15 10.33 -8.80 4.80
N ALA A 16 9.20 -9.19 4.20
CA ALA A 16 8.50 -8.44 3.16
C ALA A 16 8.24 -6.97 3.55
N VAL A 17 7.73 -6.73 4.76
CA VAL A 17 7.42 -5.37 5.24
C VAL A 17 8.68 -4.50 5.30
N GLY A 18 9.78 -5.05 5.85
CA GLY A 18 11.05 -4.33 5.97
C GLY A 18 11.70 -4.04 4.62
N GLU A 19 11.61 -4.99 3.68
CA GLU A 19 12.14 -4.84 2.33
C GLU A 19 11.36 -3.79 1.53
N VAL A 20 10.01 -3.86 1.54
CA VAL A 20 9.16 -2.86 0.89
C VAL A 20 9.42 -1.47 1.44
N ARG A 21 9.55 -1.34 2.77
CA ARG A 21 9.86 -0.05 3.41
C ARG A 21 11.20 0.51 2.94
N ARG A 22 12.25 -0.32 2.93
CA ARG A 22 13.59 0.09 2.47
C ARG A 22 13.58 0.51 1.01
N GLU A 23 12.96 -0.28 0.14
CA GLU A 23 12.86 0.02 -1.28
C GLU A 23 12.04 1.31 -1.52
N LEU A 24 10.94 1.51 -0.80
CA LEU A 24 10.16 2.73 -0.88
C LEU A 24 10.98 3.95 -0.44
N ARG A 25 11.71 3.85 0.66
CA ARG A 25 12.61 4.91 1.13
C ARG A 25 13.61 5.29 0.05
N GLU A 26 14.30 4.30 -0.53
CA GLU A 26 15.28 4.51 -1.60
C GLU A 26 14.65 5.13 -2.84
N PHE A 27 13.44 4.69 -3.20
CA PHE A 27 12.65 5.29 -4.26
C PHE A 27 12.28 6.75 -3.98
N LEU A 28 12.10 7.16 -2.73
CA LEU A 28 11.69 8.52 -2.36
C LEU A 28 12.86 9.48 -2.08
N ARG A 29 14.10 8.99 -1.85
CA ARG A 29 15.28 9.78 -1.44
C ARG A 29 15.51 11.11 -2.18
N HIS A 30 15.17 11.19 -3.46
CA HIS A 30 15.38 12.37 -4.30
C HIS A 30 14.08 12.91 -4.92
N ARG A 31 12.93 12.45 -4.44
CA ARG A 31 11.61 12.71 -5.02
C ARG A 31 10.62 13.31 -4.02
N SER A 32 10.93 13.22 -2.73
CA SER A 32 10.04 13.57 -1.63
C SER A 32 10.80 14.19 -0.47
N GLY A 33 10.09 14.98 0.36
CA GLY A 33 10.60 15.47 1.64
C GLY A 33 10.73 14.35 2.69
N HIS A 34 11.48 14.63 3.76
CA HIS A 34 11.72 13.67 4.85
C HIS A 34 10.42 13.23 5.52
N GLU A 35 9.57 14.18 5.92
CA GLU A 35 8.28 13.91 6.58
C GLU A 35 7.34 13.06 5.72
N GLN A 36 7.25 13.36 4.42
CA GLN A 36 6.48 12.55 3.48
C GLN A 36 7.05 11.13 3.37
N THR A 37 8.38 10.98 3.41
CA THR A 37 9.02 9.67 3.35
C THR A 37 8.73 8.84 4.59
N GLU A 38 8.80 9.43 5.79
CA GLU A 38 8.46 8.75 7.05
C GLU A 38 6.98 8.33 7.10
N ALA A 39 6.08 9.22 6.70
CA ALA A 39 4.66 8.90 6.60
C ALA A 39 4.43 7.77 5.59
N ALA A 40 5.04 7.84 4.40
CA ALA A 40 4.91 6.80 3.38
C ALA A 40 5.43 5.43 3.86
N GLU A 41 6.56 5.41 4.57
CA GLU A 41 7.15 4.19 5.15
C GLU A 41 6.23 3.55 6.19
N LEU A 42 5.60 4.36 7.04
CA LEU A 42 4.66 3.87 8.05
C LEU A 42 3.40 3.31 7.36
N LEU A 43 2.78 4.09 6.47
CA LEU A 43 1.54 3.71 5.81
C LEU A 43 1.69 2.47 4.92
N VAL A 44 2.80 2.36 4.18
CA VAL A 44 3.05 1.15 3.38
C VAL A 44 3.24 -0.07 4.27
N SER A 45 3.88 0.08 5.44
CA SER A 45 4.08 -1.02 6.38
C SER A 45 2.75 -1.54 6.91
N GLU A 46 1.82 -0.65 7.25
CA GLU A 46 0.47 -1.01 7.67
C GLU A 46 -0.32 -1.71 6.56
N LEU A 47 -0.29 -1.19 5.33
CA LEU A 47 -1.01 -1.82 4.22
C LEU A 47 -0.46 -3.20 3.84
N VAL A 48 0.87 -3.36 3.77
CA VAL A 48 1.49 -4.66 3.48
C VAL A 48 1.20 -5.65 4.61
N THR A 49 1.27 -5.20 5.88
CA THR A 49 0.96 -6.06 7.03
C THR A 49 -0.49 -6.53 6.98
N ASN A 50 -1.44 -5.64 6.71
CA ASN A 50 -2.84 -6.00 6.53
C ASN A 50 -3.03 -7.00 5.39
N ALA A 51 -2.40 -6.78 4.24
CA ALA A 51 -2.50 -7.70 3.11
C ALA A 51 -1.94 -9.10 3.43
N LEU A 52 -0.80 -9.19 4.12
CA LEU A 52 -0.18 -10.47 4.49
C LEU A 52 -0.94 -11.21 5.60
N ILE A 53 -1.59 -10.50 6.52
CA ILE A 53 -2.43 -11.10 7.57
C ILE A 53 -3.73 -11.64 6.98
N HIS A 54 -4.36 -10.88 6.09
CA HIS A 54 -5.71 -11.18 5.60
C HIS A 54 -5.73 -12.03 4.33
N THR A 55 -4.59 -12.23 3.65
CA THR A 55 -4.52 -13.03 2.41
C THR A 55 -3.45 -14.12 2.47
N ARG A 56 -3.71 -15.24 1.78
CA ARG A 56 -2.80 -16.40 1.70
C ARG A 56 -1.93 -16.41 0.43
N HIS A 57 -2.04 -15.39 -0.41
CA HIS A 57 -1.43 -15.38 -1.76
C HIS A 57 -0.38 -14.29 -1.94
N GLY A 58 -0.16 -13.47 -0.90
CA GLY A 58 0.75 -12.34 -0.95
C GLY A 58 0.12 -11.13 -1.63
N ALA A 59 0.95 -10.17 -1.99
CA ALA A 59 0.51 -8.91 -2.55
C ALA A 59 1.50 -8.32 -3.55
N VAL A 60 1.04 -7.33 -4.31
CA VAL A 60 1.88 -6.48 -5.14
C VAL A 60 1.76 -5.06 -4.64
N VAL A 61 2.89 -4.50 -4.24
CA VAL A 61 3.03 -3.09 -3.87
C VAL A 61 3.46 -2.32 -5.11
N THR A 62 2.72 -1.28 -5.46
CA THR A 62 3.10 -0.31 -6.47
C THR A 62 3.19 1.07 -5.83
N ALA A 63 4.31 1.76 -5.99
CA ALA A 63 4.43 3.17 -5.65
C ALA A 63 4.63 3.99 -6.93
N THR A 64 3.82 5.01 -7.13
CA THR A 64 3.90 5.93 -8.26
C THR A 64 4.13 7.33 -7.73
N ALA A 65 5.28 7.91 -8.05
CA ALA A 65 5.67 9.25 -7.62
C ALA A 65 5.63 10.24 -8.77
N THR A 66 5.08 11.41 -8.48
CA THR A 66 5.12 12.63 -9.29
C THR A 66 5.64 13.78 -8.41
N PRO A 67 6.00 14.94 -8.98
CA PRO A 67 6.40 16.09 -8.17
C PRO A 67 5.31 16.56 -7.18
N ALA A 68 4.03 16.29 -7.47
CA ALA A 68 2.91 16.76 -6.65
C ALA A 68 2.34 15.71 -5.69
N ARG A 69 2.55 14.42 -5.97
CA ARG A 69 1.93 13.34 -5.21
C ARG A 69 2.71 12.04 -5.27
N LEU A 70 2.64 11.29 -4.18
CA LEU A 70 2.97 9.88 -4.08
C LEU A 70 1.68 9.09 -3.93
N ARG A 71 1.43 8.13 -4.81
CA ARG A 71 0.36 7.14 -4.66
C ARG A 71 0.98 5.77 -4.41
N VAL A 72 0.54 5.09 -3.35
CA VAL A 72 0.95 3.72 -3.05
C VAL A 72 -0.27 2.82 -3.05
N GLU A 73 -0.16 1.71 -3.77
CA GLU A 73 -1.22 0.73 -3.99
C GLU A 73 -0.72 -0.63 -3.56
N VAL A 74 -1.49 -1.31 -2.71
CA VAL A 74 -1.26 -2.69 -2.30
C VAL A 74 -2.41 -3.52 -2.84
N GLN A 75 -2.11 -4.26 -3.89
CA GLN A 75 -3.03 -5.22 -4.48
C GLN A 75 -2.81 -6.56 -3.81
N ASP A 76 -3.80 -7.06 -3.09
CA ASP A 76 -3.79 -8.45 -2.67
C ASP A 76 -4.31 -9.35 -3.79
N PHE A 77 -3.83 -10.58 -3.82
CA PHE A 77 -4.40 -11.61 -4.68
C PHE A 77 -5.47 -12.33 -3.86
N ALA A 78 -6.74 -12.20 -4.25
CA ALA A 78 -7.72 -13.22 -3.88
C ALA A 78 -7.35 -14.50 -4.65
N SER A 79 -7.54 -15.67 -4.03
CA SER A 79 -7.15 -16.98 -4.57
C SER A 79 -7.39 -17.15 -6.07
N GLU A 80 -6.50 -17.89 -6.74
CA GLU A 80 -6.70 -18.33 -8.14
C GLU A 80 -8.03 -19.08 -8.36
N ASP A 81 -8.67 -19.56 -7.28
CA ASP A 81 -9.92 -20.32 -7.29
C ASP A 81 -11.22 -19.49 -7.20
N LEU A 82 -11.17 -18.14 -7.23
CA LEU A 82 -12.38 -17.32 -7.12
C LEU A 82 -12.48 -16.26 -8.24
N PRO A 83 -13.27 -16.50 -9.30
CA PRO A 83 -13.65 -15.47 -10.26
C PRO A 83 -14.81 -14.59 -9.77
N ALA A 84 -15.12 -14.59 -8.46
CA ALA A 84 -16.17 -13.76 -7.90
C ALA A 84 -15.61 -12.37 -7.58
N PRO A 85 -16.31 -11.27 -7.95
CA PRO A 85 -15.95 -9.93 -7.50
C PRO A 85 -15.83 -9.95 -5.97
N TYR A 86 -14.64 -9.69 -5.45
CA TYR A 86 -14.46 -9.54 -4.00
C TYR A 86 -15.15 -8.23 -3.60
N VAL A 87 -16.35 -8.33 -3.03
CA VAL A 87 -17.04 -7.19 -2.42
C VAL A 87 -16.45 -7.03 -1.02
N PRO A 88 -15.67 -5.98 -0.73
CA PRO A 88 -15.17 -5.76 0.62
C PRO A 88 -16.37 -5.57 1.54
N ASN A 89 -16.54 -6.46 2.53
CA ASN A 89 -17.46 -6.18 3.62
C ASN A 89 -16.93 -4.97 4.39
N ALA A 90 -17.84 -4.13 4.90
CA ALA A 90 -17.48 -2.97 5.71
C ALA A 90 -16.55 -3.34 6.89
N ASP A 91 -16.59 -4.60 7.34
CA ASP A 91 -15.79 -5.16 8.43
C ASP A 91 -14.41 -5.72 8.01
N ASP A 92 -14.20 -6.05 6.72
CA ASP A 92 -12.97 -6.69 6.20
C ASP A 92 -11.77 -5.73 6.11
N GLY A 93 -11.97 -4.47 6.50
CA GLY A 93 -10.96 -3.40 6.45
C GLY A 93 -11.21 -2.27 7.44
N THR A 94 -11.95 -2.49 8.53
CA THR A 94 -12.21 -1.43 9.54
C THR A 94 -11.73 -1.80 10.93
N HIS A 95 -11.39 -3.07 11.19
CA HIS A 95 -11.03 -3.54 12.53
C HIS A 95 -9.54 -3.41 12.90
N GLY A 96 -8.70 -2.89 12.00
CA GLY A 96 -7.26 -2.78 12.20
C GLY A 96 -6.81 -1.39 12.67
N ARG A 97 -5.99 -1.34 13.73
CA ARG A 97 -5.22 -0.13 14.13
C ARG A 97 -4.46 0.50 12.95
N GLY A 98 -4.04 -0.30 11.96
CA GLY A 98 -3.33 0.17 10.78
C GLY A 98 -4.14 1.08 9.85
N LEU A 99 -5.44 0.85 9.67
CA LEU A 99 -6.26 1.73 8.81
C LEU A 99 -6.66 3.04 9.50
N ILE A 100 -6.59 3.08 10.84
CA ILE A 100 -6.69 4.34 11.60
C ILE A 100 -5.47 5.23 11.30
N LEU A 101 -4.26 4.64 11.21
CA LEU A 101 -3.05 5.38 10.83
C LEU A 101 -3.14 5.90 9.39
N VAL A 102 -3.58 5.05 8.45
CA VAL A 102 -3.82 5.48 7.05
C VAL A 102 -4.81 6.63 6.97
N ARG A 103 -5.94 6.54 7.68
CA ARG A 103 -6.93 7.62 7.74
C ARG A 103 -6.40 8.92 8.34
N SER A 104 -5.46 8.83 9.27
CA SER A 104 -4.94 10.00 10.00
C SER A 104 -3.83 10.72 9.25
N LEU A 105 -3.01 9.99 8.49
CA LEU A 105 -1.79 10.52 7.88
C LEU A 105 -1.85 10.68 6.35
N ALA A 106 -2.76 9.96 5.68
CA ALA A 106 -2.90 10.07 4.24
C ALA A 106 -3.74 11.31 3.86
N ASP A 107 -3.36 11.99 2.77
CA ASP A 107 -4.19 13.03 2.17
C ASP A 107 -5.46 12.45 1.54
N ALA A 108 -5.33 11.26 0.94
CA ALA A 108 -6.44 10.48 0.42
C ALA A 108 -6.11 8.99 0.56
N TRP A 109 -7.15 8.17 0.73
CA TRP A 109 -6.99 6.72 0.75
C TRP A 109 -8.29 6.06 0.31
N GLY A 110 -8.21 4.79 -0.08
CA GLY A 110 -9.39 4.06 -0.52
C GLY A 110 -9.14 2.57 -0.66
N VAL A 111 -10.24 1.86 -0.92
CA VAL A 111 -10.25 0.44 -1.25
C VAL A 111 -11.05 0.27 -2.53
N GLU A 112 -10.45 -0.38 -3.52
CA GLU A 112 -11.07 -0.68 -4.80
C GLU A 112 -11.16 -2.19 -4.96
N ALA A 113 -12.38 -2.71 -5.15
CA ALA A 113 -12.59 -4.09 -5.52
C ALA A 113 -12.08 -4.33 -6.94
N GLN A 114 -11.38 -5.45 -7.14
CA GLN A 114 -10.91 -5.90 -8.44
C GLN A 114 -11.45 -7.30 -8.72
N VAL A 115 -11.41 -7.72 -9.99
CA VAL A 115 -11.86 -9.07 -10.39
C VAL A 115 -11.12 -10.17 -9.65
N MET A 116 -9.85 -9.95 -9.28
CA MET A 116 -8.96 -10.93 -8.63
C MET A 116 -8.41 -10.43 -7.27
N GLY A 117 -9.23 -9.73 -6.48
CA GLY A 117 -8.84 -9.27 -5.13
C GLY A 117 -9.29 -7.84 -4.83
N LYS A 118 -8.55 -7.14 -3.97
CA LYS A 118 -8.73 -5.69 -3.76
C LYS A 118 -7.42 -4.95 -3.89
N VAL A 119 -7.53 -3.66 -4.18
CA VAL A 119 -6.46 -2.70 -4.08
C VAL A 119 -6.76 -1.78 -2.91
N VAL A 120 -5.91 -1.79 -1.90
CA VAL A 120 -5.92 -0.76 -0.86
C VAL A 120 -4.84 0.24 -1.19
N TRP A 121 -5.17 1.53 -1.15
CA TRP A 121 -4.25 2.57 -1.57
C TRP A 121 -4.28 3.79 -0.66
N PHE A 122 -3.19 4.55 -0.67
CA PHE A 122 -3.11 5.88 -0.07
C PHE A 122 -2.34 6.84 -0.99
N GLU A 123 -2.60 8.12 -0.80
CA GLU A 123 -1.91 9.23 -1.44
C GLU A 123 -1.35 10.18 -0.39
N LEU A 124 -0.16 10.70 -0.68
CA LEU A 124 0.48 11.80 0.04
C LEU A 124 0.81 12.89 -0.97
N HIS A 125 0.41 14.12 -0.70
CA HIS A 125 0.76 15.29 -1.50
C HIS A 125 2.16 15.75 -1.14
N GLY A 126 2.94 16.14 -2.14
CA GLY A 126 4.21 16.82 -1.93
C GLY A 126 3.95 18.06 -1.07
N GLY A 127 4.69 18.19 0.04
CA GLY A 127 4.60 19.38 0.87
C GLY A 127 4.73 20.61 -0.01
N ARG A 128 3.77 21.53 0.09
CA ARG A 128 3.88 22.87 -0.51
C ARG A 128 5.07 23.54 0.17
N SER A 129 6.26 23.38 -0.39
CA SER A 129 7.40 24.21 -0.05
C SER A 129 7.48 25.40 -0.98
#